data_AF-A0A962NWS9-F1
#
_entry.id   AF-A0A962NWS9-F1
#
_cell.length_a   1.000
_cell.length_b   1.000
_cell.length_c   1.000
_cell.angle_alpha   90.00
_cell.angle_beta   90.00
_cell.angle_gamma   90.00
#
_symmetry.space_group_name_H-M   'P 1'
#
loop_
_entity.id
_entity.type
_entity.pdbx_description
1 polymer ?
#
loop_
_entity_poly.entity_id
_entity_poly.type
_entity_poly.pdbx_seq_one_letter_code
_entity_poly.pdbx_strand_id
1 'polypeptide(L)'
;MRIHSAWLTPARYWQAPLHSPHKQWVLARGSLTAHLVRLSGGDFKVQVLHQGWHKPSLNEQQALNINHAQVAWIREVALIGQCQTW
;
A
#
# COMPACT_ATOMS: atom_id res chain seq x y z
N MET A 1 -1.15 -7.46 -23.21
CA MET A 1 -0.64 -6.13 -22.79
C MET A 1 0.45 -6.35 -21.76
N ARG A 2 1.72 -6.08 -22.09
CA ARG A 2 2.87 -6.35 -21.21
C ARG A 2 3.06 -5.11 -20.33
N ILE A 3 2.66 -5.17 -19.06
CA ILE A 3 2.88 -4.05 -18.14
C ILE A 3 4.36 -4.09 -17.74
N HIS A 4 5.20 -3.35 -18.47
CA HIS A 4 6.56 -3.07 -18.02
C HIS A 4 6.47 -2.08 -16.86
N SER A 5 6.26 -2.58 -15.65
CA SER A 5 6.38 -1.77 -14.44
C SER A 5 7.87 -1.61 -14.13
N ALA A 6 8.49 -0.57 -14.68
CA ALA A 6 9.80 -0.14 -14.22
C ALA A 6 9.58 0.53 -12.85
N TRP A 7 9.74 -0.23 -11.78
CA TRP A 7 9.73 0.30 -10.42
C TRP A 7 10.72 1.47 -10.35
N LEU A 8 10.22 2.67 -10.06
CA LEU A 8 11.06 3.84 -9.83
C LEU A 8 11.58 3.77 -8.40
N THR A 9 12.88 3.98 -8.21
CA THR A 9 13.41 4.16 -6.86
C THR A 9 12.81 5.42 -6.25
N PRO A 10 12.68 5.50 -4.91
CA PRO A 10 12.13 6.68 -4.26
C PRO A 10 12.82 7.98 -4.70
N ALA A 11 14.14 8.00 -4.89
CA ALA A 11 14.86 9.19 -5.39
C ALA A 11 14.43 9.66 -6.80
N ARG A 12 13.77 8.80 -7.58
CA ARG A 12 13.30 9.06 -8.95
C ARG A 12 11.79 9.22 -9.05
N TYR A 13 11.07 9.34 -7.92
CA TYR A 13 9.60 9.43 -7.94
C TYR A 13 9.07 10.58 -8.82
N TRP A 14 9.83 11.66 -8.98
CA TRP A 14 9.48 12.82 -9.81
C TRP A 14 9.43 12.51 -11.31
N GLN A 15 10.02 11.41 -11.76
CA GLN A 15 9.95 10.93 -13.15
C GLN A 15 8.63 10.20 -13.45
N ALA A 16 7.86 9.84 -12.41
CA ALA A 16 6.57 9.20 -12.60
C ALA A 16 5.60 10.18 -13.28
N PRO A 17 4.91 9.79 -14.37
CA PRO A 17 3.91 10.62 -15.04
C PRO A 17 2.60 10.65 -14.22
N LEU A 18 2.68 11.09 -12.96
CA LEU A 18 1.54 11.21 -12.06
C LEU A 18 1.00 12.63 -12.10
N HIS A 19 -0.24 12.77 -12.57
CA HIS A 19 -0.97 14.03 -12.54
C HIS A 19 -1.82 14.15 -11.27
N SER A 20 -2.24 15.37 -10.94
CA SER A 20 -3.27 15.60 -9.91
C SER A 20 -4.60 14.97 -10.36
N PRO A 21 -5.38 14.32 -9.47
CA PRO A 21 -5.18 14.21 -8.02
C PRO A 21 -4.33 13.01 -7.58
N HIS A 22 -4.02 12.06 -8.47
CA HIS A 22 -3.31 10.81 -8.12
C HIS A 22 -1.95 11.06 -7.48
N LYS A 23 -1.21 12.07 -7.94
CA LYS A 23 0.07 12.46 -7.35
C LYS A 23 -0.06 12.86 -5.88
N GLN A 24 -1.15 13.54 -5.51
CA GLN A 24 -1.38 13.98 -4.14
C GLN A 24 -1.65 12.79 -3.21
N TRP A 25 -2.36 11.77 -3.70
CA TRP A 25 -2.62 10.53 -2.97
C TRP A 25 -1.35 9.70 -2.77
N VAL A 26 -0.59 9.45 -3.84
CA VAL A 26 0.61 8.60 -3.79
C VAL A 26 1.71 9.21 -2.91
N LEU A 27 1.83 10.55 -2.92
CA LEU A 27 2.84 11.28 -2.16
C LEU A 27 2.29 11.88 -0.85
N ALA A 28 1.07 11.51 -0.46
CA ALA A 28 0.46 12.00 0.77
C ALA A 28 1.34 11.64 1.97
N ARG A 29 1.55 12.63 2.85
CA ARG A 29 2.20 12.39 4.14
C ARG A 29 1.16 12.05 5.20
N GLY A 30 1.57 11.26 6.18
CA GLY A 30 0.73 10.84 7.30
C GLY A 30 0.01 9.52 7.07
N SER A 31 -1.02 9.26 7.87
CA SER A 31 -1.75 7.99 7.86
C SER A 31 -2.75 7.94 6.72
N LEU A 32 -2.58 6.97 5.79
CA LEU A 32 -3.56 6.69 4.75
C LEU A 32 -4.96 6.44 5.34
N THR A 33 -5.05 5.72 6.47
CA THR A 33 -6.31 5.47 7.17
C THR A 33 -7.02 6.77 7.56
N ALA A 34 -6.30 7.76 8.09
CA ALA A 34 -6.90 9.04 8.46
C ALA A 34 -7.47 9.79 7.24
N HIS A 35 -6.76 9.74 6.11
CA HIS A 35 -7.24 10.31 4.84
C HIS A 35 -8.51 9.60 4.33
N LEU A 36 -8.55 8.27 4.38
CA LEU A 36 -9.71 7.48 3.92
C LEU A 36 -10.94 7.61 4.83
N VAL A 37 -10.75 7.73 6.15
CA VAL A 37 -11.85 8.03 7.09
C VAL A 37 -12.46 9.40 6.78
N ARG A 38 -11.62 10.41 6.50
CA ARG A 38 -12.12 11.73 6.09
C ARG A 38 -12.83 11.67 4.73
N LEU A 39 -12.27 10.95 3.76
CA LEU A 39 -12.84 10.82 2.41
C LEU A 39 -14.22 10.14 2.44
N SER A 40 -14.38 9.10 3.27
CA SER A 40 -15.63 8.35 3.40
C SER A 40 -16.71 9.06 4.24
N GLY A 41 -16.39 10.17 4.90
CA GLY A 41 -17.30 10.82 5.85
C GLY A 41 -17.49 10.01 7.15
N GLY A 42 -16.51 9.20 7.52
CA GLY A 42 -16.55 8.33 8.71
C GLY A 42 -17.01 6.90 8.43
N ASP A 43 -17.61 6.61 7.28
CA ASP A 43 -17.98 5.25 6.87
C ASP A 43 -16.80 4.50 6.25
N PHE A 44 -15.82 4.16 7.09
CA PHE A 44 -14.62 3.44 6.69
C PHE A 44 -14.39 2.22 7.58
N LYS A 45 -14.08 1.08 6.95
CA LYS A 45 -13.67 -0.15 7.65
C LYS A 45 -12.53 -0.85 6.93
N VAL A 46 -11.75 -1.59 7.72
CA VAL A 46 -10.69 -2.48 7.22
C VAL A 46 -11.18 -3.90 7.37
N GLN A 47 -11.32 -4.62 6.24
CA GLN A 47 -11.67 -6.03 6.25
C GLN A 47 -10.40 -6.87 6.05
N VAL A 48 -10.20 -7.87 6.91
CA VAL A 48 -9.10 -8.83 6.75
C VAL A 48 -9.48 -9.85 5.70
N LEU A 49 -8.60 -10.04 4.73
CA LEU A 49 -8.71 -11.09 3.72
C LEU A 49 -7.89 -12.31 4.15
N HIS A 50 -6.67 -12.05 4.62
CA HIS A 50 -5.75 -13.09 5.06
C HIS A 50 -4.84 -12.54 6.17
N GLN A 51 -4.51 -13.39 7.16
CA GLN A 51 -3.52 -13.05 8.19
C GLN A 51 -2.84 -14.29 8.76
N GLY A 52 -1.54 -14.20 9.04
CA GLY A 52 -0.79 -15.30 9.64
C GLY A 52 0.71 -15.07 9.68
N TRP A 53 1.43 -16.03 10.26
CA TRP A 53 2.89 -16.11 10.19
C TRP A 53 3.31 -16.69 8.84
N HIS A 54 3.96 -15.87 8.02
CA HIS A 54 4.42 -16.28 6.70
C HIS A 54 5.85 -15.80 6.47
N LYS A 55 6.52 -16.43 5.50
CA LYS A 55 7.80 -15.94 4.99
C LYS A 55 7.53 -14.77 4.04
N PRO A 56 8.05 -13.55 4.32
CA PRO A 56 7.85 -12.41 3.42
C PRO A 56 8.48 -12.66 2.06
N SER A 57 7.98 -12.00 1.02
CA SER A 57 8.57 -12.03 -0.32
C SER A 57 9.98 -11.42 -0.32
N LEU A 58 10.79 -11.72 -1.33
CA LEU A 58 12.14 -11.16 -1.46
C LEU A 58 12.13 -9.63 -1.46
N ASN A 59 11.15 -9.01 -2.12
CA ASN A 59 11.02 -7.55 -2.19
C ASN A 59 10.72 -6.95 -0.81
N GLU A 60 9.82 -7.55 -0.04
CA GLU A 60 9.51 -7.12 1.33
C GLU A 60 10.72 -7.32 2.25
N GLN A 61 11.45 -8.42 2.09
CA GLN A 61 12.66 -8.69 2.87
C GLN A 61 13.73 -7.63 2.65
N GLN A 62 13.98 -7.27 1.39
CA GLN A 62 14.90 -6.21 1.03
C GLN A 62 14.42 -4.84 1.51
N ALA A 63 13.13 -4.53 1.35
CA ALA A 63 12.57 -3.24 1.74
C ALA A 63 12.57 -3.02 3.27
N LEU A 64 12.36 -4.07 4.05
CA LEU A 64 12.31 -4.02 5.51
C LEU A 64 13.64 -4.41 6.18
N ASN A 65 14.67 -4.75 5.40
CA ASN A 65 15.98 -5.23 5.87
C ASN A 65 15.87 -6.39 6.88
N ILE A 66 15.05 -7.39 6.55
CA ILE A 66 14.83 -8.58 7.36
C ILE A 66 15.52 -9.80 6.73
N ASN A 67 15.91 -10.77 7.55
CA ASN A 67 16.65 -11.94 7.10
C ASN A 67 15.74 -12.92 6.32
N HIS A 68 16.28 -13.55 5.28
CA HIS A 68 15.61 -14.57 4.46
C HIS A 68 15.03 -15.78 5.24
N ALA A 69 15.52 -16.06 6.44
CA ALA A 69 15.01 -17.13 7.31
C ALA A 69 13.90 -16.69 8.27
N GLN A 70 13.59 -15.39 8.35
CA GLN A 70 12.60 -14.87 9.29
C GLN A 70 11.16 -15.04 8.76
N VAL A 71 10.27 -15.34 9.69
CA VAL A 71 8.81 -15.25 9.47
C VAL A 71 8.32 -13.92 10.03
N ALA A 72 7.31 -13.34 9.37
CA ALA A 72 6.65 -12.14 9.82
C ALA A 72 5.15 -12.37 9.91
N TRP A 73 4.48 -11.58 10.76
CA TRP A 73 3.03 -11.52 10.78
C TRP A 73 2.56 -10.68 9.59
N ILE A 74 2.03 -11.35 8.56
CA ILE A 74 1.54 -10.71 7.33
C ILE A 74 0.03 -10.59 7.41
N ARG A 75 -0.52 -9.45 7.00
CA ARG A 75 -1.96 -9.20 6.92
C ARG A 75 -2.31 -8.53 5.61
N GLU A 76 -3.21 -9.16 4.86
CA GLU A 76 -3.81 -8.63 3.65
C GLU A 76 -5.20 -8.11 3.98
N VAL A 77 -5.50 -6.89 3.51
CA VAL A 77 -6.73 -6.19 3.87
C VAL A 77 -7.39 -5.55 2.65
N ALA A 78 -8.71 -5.53 2.66
CA ALA A 78 -9.52 -4.64 1.84
C ALA A 78 -9.84 -3.37 2.64
N LEU A 79 -9.64 -2.22 2.03
CA LEU A 79 -10.05 -0.92 2.57
C LEU A 79 -11.43 -0.61 2.01
N ILE A 80 -12.44 -0.47 2.87
CA ILE A 80 -13.84 -0.32 2.43
C ILE A 80 -14.34 1.02 2.91
N GLY A 81 -14.74 1.87 1.97
CA GLY A 81 -15.37 3.17 2.24
C GLY A 81 -16.73 3.26 1.54
N GLN A 82 -17.74 3.79 2.24
CA GLN A 82 -19.09 3.96 1.67
C GLN A 82 -19.66 2.65 1.08
N CYS A 83 -19.50 1.56 1.84
CA CYS A 83 -19.87 0.20 1.41
C CYS A 83 -19.19 -0.32 0.12
N GLN A 84 -18.13 0.33 -0.37
CA GLN A 84 -17.37 -0.08 -1.55
C GLN A 84 -15.90 -0.39 -1.22
N THR A 85 -15.35 -1.46 -1.80
CA THR A 85 -13.92 -1.77 -1.71
C THR A 85 -13.10 -0.79 -2.57
N TRP A 86 -12.07 -0.19 -1.97
CA TRP A 86 -11.11 0.72 -2.61
C TRP A 86 -9.73 0.07 -2.73
#